data_AF-A0A381IBD2-F1
#
_entry.id   AF-A0A381IBD2-F1
#
_cell.length_a   1.000
_cell.length_b   1.000
_cell.length_c   1.000
_cell.angle_alpha   90.00
_cell.angle_beta   90.00
_cell.angle_gamma   90.00
#
_symmetry.space_group_name_H-M   'P 1'
#
loop_
_entity.id
_entity.type
_entity.pdbx_description
1 polymer ?
#
loop_
_entity_poly.entity_id
_entity_poly.type
_entity_poly.pdbx_seq_one_letter_code
_entity_poly.pdbx_strand_id
1 'polypeptide(L)'
;MTRRPVKMVLTRKESMISTRTRHGSFVKLKTGVNKDGEVIAQDIKIYTNTGAYASSALNVIGALSHKVFKVYKIPNIKFTGMPVYTNTPIAGAMRGYGSPQIFMAQQAQFAKIAKEIGMDLVDFQNKNAVEPDDVDIIFHGSLGNPRVLDCIEQGKKMFKWDEKKKTSKRRRKIFKRYRYGNRCTW
;
A
#
# COMPACT_ATOMS: atom_id res chain seq x y z
N MET A 1 16.61 5.79 43.30
CA MET A 1 15.44 6.57 42.81
C MET A 1 15.18 7.73 43.76
N THR A 2 14.87 8.93 43.26
CA THR A 2 14.81 10.19 44.04
C THR A 2 13.56 10.37 44.92
N ARG A 3 12.55 9.49 44.81
CA ARG A 3 11.25 9.56 45.54
C ARG A 3 10.52 10.92 45.38
N ARG A 4 10.78 11.66 44.30
CA ARG A 4 10.16 12.94 43.98
C ARG A 4 9.64 12.91 42.54
N PRO A 5 8.58 13.68 42.20
CA PRO A 5 8.11 13.78 40.82
C PRO A 5 9.21 14.29 39.88
N VAL A 6 9.30 13.70 38.69
CA VAL A 6 10.26 14.09 37.64
C VAL A 6 9.51 14.32 36.34
N LYS A 7 9.85 15.40 35.63
CA LYS A 7 9.33 15.71 34.30
C LYS A 7 10.45 15.55 33.26
N MET A 8 10.17 14.82 32.18
CA MET A 8 11.07 14.70 31.03
C MET A 8 10.42 15.40 29.83
N VAL A 9 11.15 16.30 29.18
CA VAL A 9 10.74 16.96 27.94
C VAL A 9 11.88 16.82 26.94
N LEU A 10 11.58 16.21 25.80
CA LEU A 10 12.55 16.06 24.72
C LEU A 10 12.51 17.30 23.82
N THR A 11 13.68 17.76 23.41
CA THR A 11 13.80 18.66 22.26
C THR A 11 13.36 17.95 20.97
N ARG A 12 13.10 18.71 19.90
CA ARG A 12 12.74 18.14 18.60
C ARG A 12 13.81 17.15 18.10
N LYS A 13 15.09 17.51 18.25
CA LYS A 13 16.23 16.68 17.83
C LYS A 13 16.27 15.36 18.61
N GLU A 14 16.14 15.41 19.93
CA GLU A 14 16.11 14.21 20.77
C GLU A 14 14.89 13.34 20.45
N SER A 15 13.73 13.94 20.21
CA SER A 15 12.54 13.18 19.79
C SER A 15 12.80 12.43 18.48
N MET A 16 13.42 13.05 17.48
CA MET A 16 13.66 12.38 16.18
C MET A 16 14.69 11.24 16.26
N ILE A 17 15.66 11.32 17.16
CA ILE A 17 16.76 10.34 17.27
C ILE A 17 16.41 9.23 18.26
N SER A 18 15.74 9.58 19.36
CA SER A 18 15.54 8.70 20.53
C SER A 18 14.14 8.09 20.59
N THR A 19 13.24 8.42 19.66
CA THR A 19 11.91 7.81 19.58
C THR A 19 11.75 6.93 18.34
N ARG A 20 10.53 6.47 18.09
CA ARG A 20 10.25 5.49 17.04
C ARG A 20 10.01 6.18 15.70
N THR A 21 10.54 5.58 14.65
CA THR A 21 10.29 6.00 13.26
C THR A 21 9.44 4.96 12.51
N ARG A 22 8.97 5.30 11.31
CA ARG A 22 8.34 4.31 10.43
C ARG A 22 9.40 3.34 9.93
N HIS A 23 9.06 2.05 9.85
CA HIS A 23 9.89 1.05 9.20
C HIS A 23 10.19 1.44 7.74
N GLY A 24 11.46 1.69 7.43
CA GLY A 24 11.95 1.72 6.06
C GLY A 24 11.69 0.36 5.41
N SER A 25 11.28 0.31 4.15
CA SER A 25 10.83 -0.94 3.52
C SER A 25 11.36 -1.08 2.11
N PHE A 26 11.87 -2.27 1.79
CA PHE A 26 12.17 -2.70 0.44
C PHE A 26 11.14 -3.76 0.04
N VAL A 27 10.40 -3.53 -1.05
CA VAL A 27 9.34 -4.42 -1.51
C VAL A 27 9.68 -4.95 -2.90
N LYS A 28 9.74 -6.26 -3.04
CA LYS A 28 9.85 -6.96 -4.32
C LYS A 28 8.52 -7.62 -4.62
N LEU A 29 7.93 -7.27 -5.76
CA LEU A 29 6.65 -7.79 -6.22
C LEU A 29 6.82 -8.51 -7.57
N LYS A 30 6.16 -9.65 -7.72
CA LYS A 30 5.96 -10.34 -9.00
C LYS A 30 4.47 -10.62 -9.14
N THR A 31 3.86 -10.20 -10.24
CA THR A 31 2.41 -10.31 -10.46
C THR A 31 2.16 -11.01 -11.79
N GLY A 32 1.30 -12.03 -11.78
CA GLY A 32 0.77 -12.68 -12.97
C GLY A 32 -0.56 -12.03 -13.36
N VAL A 33 -0.70 -11.64 -14.62
CA VAL A 33 -1.87 -10.92 -15.12
C VAL A 33 -2.24 -11.46 -16.50
N ASN A 34 -3.53 -11.69 -16.74
CA ASN A 34 -4.04 -12.10 -18.04
C ASN A 34 -4.10 -10.90 -19.01
N LYS A 35 -4.21 -11.18 -20.31
CA LYS A 35 -4.26 -10.13 -21.35
C LYS A 35 -5.45 -9.19 -21.20
N ASP A 36 -6.54 -9.68 -20.63
CA ASP A 36 -7.76 -8.95 -20.35
C ASP A 36 -7.69 -8.15 -19.03
N GLY A 37 -6.55 -8.18 -18.31
CA GLY A 37 -6.28 -7.36 -17.14
C GLY A 37 -6.66 -7.96 -15.79
N GLU A 38 -7.08 -9.22 -15.74
CA GLU A 38 -7.33 -9.95 -14.49
C GLU A 38 -6.00 -10.35 -13.81
N VAL A 39 -5.88 -10.10 -12.51
CA VAL A 39 -4.72 -10.47 -11.70
C VAL A 39 -4.92 -11.89 -11.14
N ILE A 40 -4.12 -12.83 -11.62
CA ILE A 40 -4.24 -14.25 -11.25
C ILE A 40 -3.33 -14.64 -10.09
N ALA A 41 -2.20 -13.96 -9.92
CA ALA A 41 -1.22 -14.32 -8.90
C ALA A 41 -0.35 -13.15 -8.45
N GLN A 42 0.09 -13.17 -7.20
CA GLN A 42 1.06 -12.21 -6.67
C GLN A 42 2.04 -12.85 -5.66
N ASP A 43 3.35 -12.69 -5.90
CA ASP A 43 4.43 -13.03 -4.96
C ASP A 43 5.04 -11.74 -4.40
N ILE A 44 4.95 -11.58 -3.09
CA ILE A 44 5.33 -10.38 -2.34
C ILE A 44 6.43 -10.73 -1.36
N LYS A 45 7.60 -10.10 -1.52
CA LYS A 45 8.69 -10.17 -0.55
C LYS A 45 8.96 -8.77 -0.02
N ILE A 46 8.87 -8.60 1.30
CA ILE A 46 9.12 -7.32 1.96
C ILE A 46 10.20 -7.47 3.03
N TYR A 47 11.18 -6.56 2.98
CA TYR A 47 12.19 -6.41 4.01
C TYR A 47 11.93 -5.08 4.72
N THR A 48 11.79 -5.11 6.04
CA THR A 48 11.56 -3.89 6.83
C THR A 48 12.75 -3.63 7.74
N ASN A 49 13.31 -2.42 7.69
CA ASN A 49 14.31 -2.01 8.66
C ASN A 49 13.60 -1.72 10.01
N THR A 50 13.94 -2.47 11.06
CA THR A 50 13.41 -2.27 12.42
C THR A 50 14.32 -1.46 13.34
N GLY A 51 15.52 -1.11 12.87
CA GLY A 51 16.57 -0.54 13.70
C GLY A 51 17.16 -1.57 14.67
N ALA A 52 17.74 -1.08 15.76
CA ALA A 52 18.53 -1.92 16.67
C ALA A 52 17.69 -2.91 17.51
N TYR A 53 16.38 -2.71 17.63
CA TYR A 53 15.51 -3.52 18.49
C TYR A 53 14.20 -3.91 17.80
N ALA A 54 13.63 -5.02 18.26
CA ALA A 54 12.48 -5.65 17.60
C ALA A 54 11.25 -4.74 17.62
N SER A 55 11.01 -4.02 18.72
CA SER A 55 9.87 -3.13 18.90
C SER A 55 8.55 -3.72 18.36
N SER A 56 7.95 -3.11 17.33
CA SER A 56 6.72 -3.58 16.68
C SER A 56 6.97 -4.33 15.35
N ALA A 57 8.18 -4.82 15.10
CA ALA A 57 8.60 -5.44 13.83
C ALA A 57 7.63 -6.51 13.31
N LEU A 58 7.38 -7.55 14.12
CA LEU A 58 6.51 -8.66 13.74
C LEU A 58 5.05 -8.22 13.60
N ASN A 59 4.59 -7.34 14.48
CA ASN A 59 3.22 -6.83 14.42
C ASN A 59 2.97 -6.00 13.15
N VAL A 60 3.94 -5.18 12.73
CA VAL A 60 3.86 -4.41 11.49
C VAL A 60 3.88 -5.33 10.28
N ILE A 61 4.68 -6.40 10.28
CA ILE A 61 4.70 -7.40 9.21
C ILE A 61 3.39 -8.20 9.16
N GLY A 62 2.83 -8.61 10.30
CA GLY A 62 1.53 -9.26 10.36
C GLY A 62 0.41 -8.34 9.85
N ALA A 63 0.46 -7.05 10.19
CA ALA A 63 -0.50 -6.09 9.66
C ALA A 63 -0.33 -5.83 8.16
N LEU A 64 0.90 -5.88 7.62
CA LEU A 64 1.16 -5.83 6.19
C LEU A 64 0.55 -7.03 5.47
N SER A 65 0.82 -8.24 5.97
CA SER A 65 0.33 -9.46 5.37
C SER A 65 -1.19 -9.45 5.34
N HIS A 66 -1.86 -9.14 6.44
CA HIS A 66 -3.32 -9.22 6.54
C HIS A 66 -4.10 -8.16 5.75
N LYS A 67 -3.44 -7.20 5.10
CA LYS A 67 -4.12 -6.09 4.41
C LYS A 67 -3.97 -6.15 2.89
N VAL A 68 -2.85 -6.66 2.39
CA VAL A 68 -2.48 -6.53 0.96
C VAL A 68 -3.47 -7.20 0.01
N PHE A 69 -4.22 -8.19 0.50
CA PHE A 69 -5.17 -8.99 -0.29
C PHE A 69 -6.64 -8.64 -0.03
N LYS A 70 -6.93 -7.64 0.83
CA LYS A 70 -8.31 -7.27 1.19
C LYS A 70 -8.96 -6.24 0.26
N VAL A 71 -8.21 -5.73 -0.71
CA VAL A 71 -8.67 -4.69 -1.63
C VAL A 71 -8.88 -5.24 -3.05
N TYR A 72 -8.13 -6.28 -3.41
CA TYR A 72 -8.14 -6.86 -4.76
C TYR A 72 -8.35 -8.36 -4.72
N LYS A 73 -9.20 -8.87 -5.61
CA LYS A 73 -9.42 -10.28 -5.90
C LYS A 73 -8.17 -10.84 -6.58
N ILE A 74 -7.34 -11.57 -5.81
CA ILE A 74 -6.14 -12.22 -6.32
C ILE A 74 -6.15 -13.65 -5.80
N PRO A 75 -6.45 -14.66 -6.63
CA PRO A 75 -6.71 -16.02 -6.14
C PRO A 75 -5.45 -16.72 -5.61
N ASN A 76 -4.26 -16.37 -6.12
CA ASN A 76 -3.01 -17.00 -5.72
C ASN A 76 -2.04 -15.97 -5.12
N ILE A 77 -1.80 -15.99 -3.81
CA ILE A 77 -0.89 -15.06 -3.16
C ILE A 77 0.16 -15.78 -2.34
N LYS A 78 1.41 -15.33 -2.48
CA LYS A 78 2.51 -15.66 -1.59
C LYS A 78 3.03 -14.39 -0.94
N PHE A 79 3.13 -14.38 0.37
CA PHE A 79 3.70 -13.26 1.13
C PHE A 79 4.88 -13.74 1.98
N THR A 80 5.98 -12.99 1.95
CA THR A 80 7.14 -13.22 2.80
C THR A 80 7.59 -11.87 3.36
N GLY A 81 7.51 -11.73 4.68
CA GLY A 81 7.97 -10.53 5.40
C GLY A 81 9.17 -10.83 6.29
N MET A 82 10.23 -10.05 6.15
CA MET A 82 11.46 -10.19 6.93
C MET A 82 11.79 -8.86 7.61
N PRO A 83 11.64 -8.76 8.94
CA PRO A 83 12.16 -7.62 9.68
C PRO A 83 13.67 -7.79 9.83
N VAL A 84 14.42 -6.72 9.56
CA VAL A 84 15.87 -6.72 9.58
C VAL A 84 16.35 -5.76 10.66
N TYR A 85 17.21 -6.28 11.55
CA TYR A 85 17.92 -5.48 12.53
C TYR A 85 19.04 -4.71 11.87
N THR A 86 19.17 -3.44 12.25
CA THR A 86 20.26 -2.57 11.77
C THR A 86 20.70 -1.62 12.87
N ASN A 87 21.84 -0.95 12.70
CA ASN A 87 22.34 0.05 13.65
C ASN A 87 21.67 1.44 13.48
N THR A 88 20.42 1.49 13.01
CA THR A 88 19.64 2.74 12.88
C THR A 88 18.66 2.91 14.05
N PRO A 89 18.08 4.13 14.24
CA PRO A 89 17.04 4.35 15.23
C PRO A 89 15.91 3.31 15.14
N ILE A 90 15.32 3.01 16.29
CA ILE A 90 14.28 2.00 16.43
C ILE A 90 13.06 2.40 15.60
N ALA A 91 12.56 1.48 14.78
CA ALA A 91 11.30 1.68 14.09
C ALA A 91 10.13 1.10 14.91
N GLY A 92 8.91 1.58 14.64
CA GLY A 92 7.72 1.03 15.26
C GLY A 92 6.43 1.57 14.66
N ALA A 93 5.40 1.62 15.52
CA ALA A 93 4.07 2.06 15.14
C ALA A 93 4.05 3.48 14.55
N MET A 94 3.52 3.61 13.34
CA MET A 94 3.15 4.90 12.74
C MET A 94 1.85 4.71 11.96
N ARG A 95 1.08 5.79 11.78
CA ARG A 95 -0.23 5.77 11.09
C ARG A 95 -0.22 4.92 9.80
N GLY A 96 -1.21 4.04 9.69
CA GLY A 96 -1.35 3.03 8.63
C GLY A 96 -0.73 1.68 9.01
N TYR A 97 0.29 1.65 9.88
CA TYR A 97 0.86 0.42 10.43
C TYR A 97 1.24 -0.59 9.33
N GLY A 98 2.17 -0.18 8.47
CA GLY A 98 2.65 -0.95 7.32
C GLY A 98 1.87 -0.76 6.01
N SER A 99 0.55 -0.48 6.06
CA SER A 99 -0.26 -0.35 4.83
C SER A 99 0.34 0.58 3.77
N PRO A 100 0.83 1.79 4.13
CA PRO A 100 1.35 2.71 3.12
C PRO A 100 2.55 2.14 2.34
N GLN A 101 3.39 1.34 2.99
CA GLN A 101 4.59 0.78 2.36
C GLN A 101 4.24 -0.26 1.29
N ILE A 102 3.34 -1.20 1.60
CA ILE A 102 2.96 -2.24 0.64
C ILE A 102 2.04 -1.72 -0.47
N PHE A 103 1.03 -0.92 -0.13
CA PHE A 103 0.10 -0.42 -1.13
C PHE A 103 0.78 0.56 -2.08
N MET A 104 1.74 1.38 -1.64
CA MET A 104 2.48 2.23 -2.57
C MET A 104 3.19 1.39 -3.65
N ALA A 105 3.87 0.31 -3.25
CA ALA A 105 4.56 -0.57 -4.17
C ALA A 105 3.58 -1.32 -5.11
N GLN A 106 2.49 -1.86 -4.56
CA GLN A 106 1.46 -2.58 -5.32
C GLN A 106 0.80 -1.66 -6.35
N GLN A 107 0.42 -0.44 -5.96
CA GLN A 107 -0.18 0.55 -6.88
C GLN A 107 0.79 1.01 -7.96
N ALA A 108 2.07 1.19 -7.63
CA ALA A 108 3.08 1.52 -8.61
C ALA A 108 3.27 0.39 -9.64
N GLN A 109 3.20 -0.86 -9.21
CA GLN A 109 3.27 -2.02 -10.10
C GLN A 109 2.01 -2.14 -10.97
N PHE A 110 0.81 -1.99 -10.41
CA PHE A 110 -0.45 -2.01 -11.15
C PHE A 110 -0.49 -0.91 -12.22
N ALA A 111 0.01 0.28 -11.91
CA ALA A 111 0.12 1.35 -12.89
C ALA A 111 1.07 1.04 -14.05
N LYS A 112 2.10 0.21 -13.84
CA LYS A 112 2.99 -0.28 -14.90
C LYS A 112 2.30 -1.35 -15.75
N ILE A 113 1.71 -2.34 -15.08
CA ILE A 113 0.96 -3.43 -15.72
C ILE A 113 -0.16 -2.87 -16.61
N ALA A 114 -1.04 -2.02 -16.05
CA ALA A 114 -2.15 -1.43 -16.78
C ALA A 114 -1.66 -0.70 -18.05
N LYS A 115 -0.54 0.02 -17.94
CA LYS A 115 0.08 0.70 -19.09
C LYS A 115 0.57 -0.29 -20.15
N GLU A 116 1.20 -1.40 -19.75
CA GLU A 116 1.73 -2.42 -20.67
C GLU A 116 0.62 -3.14 -21.45
N ILE A 117 -0.50 -3.44 -20.80
CA ILE A 117 -1.67 -4.06 -21.45
C ILE A 117 -2.60 -3.06 -22.15
N GLY A 118 -2.28 -1.76 -22.10
CA GLY A 118 -3.09 -0.70 -22.72
C GLY A 118 -4.40 -0.36 -21.98
N MET A 119 -4.53 -0.77 -20.72
CA MET A 119 -5.70 -0.51 -19.86
C MET A 119 -5.53 0.75 -19.02
N ASP A 120 -6.63 1.42 -18.66
CA ASP A 120 -6.59 2.48 -17.66
C ASP A 120 -6.31 1.91 -16.26
N LEU A 121 -5.61 2.66 -15.41
CA LEU A 121 -5.39 2.22 -14.03
C LEU A 121 -6.69 2.11 -13.24
N VAL A 122 -7.64 3.05 -13.42
CA VAL A 122 -8.91 3.01 -12.68
C VAL A 122 -9.75 1.82 -13.14
N ASP A 123 -9.79 1.56 -14.45
CA ASP A 123 -10.52 0.42 -14.99
C ASP A 123 -9.86 -0.92 -14.55
N PHE A 124 -8.51 -0.97 -14.51
CA PHE A 124 -7.76 -2.11 -13.97
C PHE A 124 -8.05 -2.35 -12.48
N GLN A 125 -8.09 -1.28 -11.68
CA GLN A 125 -8.43 -1.37 -10.26
C GLN A 125 -9.88 -1.85 -10.06
N ASN A 126 -10.84 -1.29 -10.79
CA ASN A 126 -12.24 -1.69 -10.73
C ASN A 126 -12.42 -3.17 -11.10
N LYS A 127 -11.76 -3.63 -12.17
CA LYS A 127 -11.85 -5.03 -12.60
C LYS A 127 -11.38 -6.02 -11.52
N ASN A 128 -10.34 -5.64 -10.77
CA ASN A 128 -9.71 -6.51 -9.79
C ASN A 128 -10.15 -6.23 -8.34
N ALA A 129 -11.00 -5.23 -8.08
CA ALA A 129 -11.39 -4.90 -6.72
C ALA A 129 -12.33 -5.96 -6.11
N VAL A 130 -12.27 -6.11 -4.79
CA VAL A 130 -13.20 -6.98 -4.05
C VAL A 130 -14.63 -6.43 -4.10
N GLU A 131 -15.59 -7.35 -4.03
CA GLU A 131 -17.02 -7.10 -3.95
C GLU A 131 -17.55 -7.34 -2.53
N PRO A 132 -18.75 -6.80 -2.19
CA PRO A 132 -19.44 -7.18 -0.98
C PRO A 132 -19.55 -8.70 -0.83
N ASP A 133 -19.33 -9.18 0.40
CA ASP A 133 -19.40 -10.59 0.80
C ASP A 133 -18.35 -11.51 0.16
N ASP A 134 -17.35 -10.95 -0.54
CA ASP A 134 -16.17 -11.71 -0.96
C ASP A 134 -15.47 -12.36 0.23
N VAL A 135 -14.80 -13.48 -0.03
CA VAL A 135 -14.12 -14.28 0.98
C VAL A 135 -12.65 -13.89 1.07
N ASP A 136 -12.19 -13.67 2.29
CA ASP A 136 -10.78 -13.52 2.63
C ASP A 136 -10.02 -14.82 2.32
N ILE A 137 -9.10 -14.78 1.37
CA ILE A 137 -8.37 -15.98 0.90
C ILE A 137 -7.45 -16.61 1.97
N ILE A 138 -7.12 -15.89 3.05
CA ILE A 138 -6.23 -16.40 4.11
C ILE A 138 -7.05 -16.92 5.29
N PHE A 139 -8.06 -16.16 5.71
CA PHE A 139 -8.85 -16.49 6.89
C PHE A 139 -10.15 -17.24 6.57
N HIS A 140 -10.49 -17.35 5.28
CA HIS A 140 -11.73 -17.96 4.79
C HIS A 140 -13.00 -17.37 5.43
N GLY A 141 -12.92 -16.11 5.88
CA GLY A 141 -14.03 -15.36 6.45
C GLY A 141 -14.60 -14.35 5.46
N SER A 142 -15.84 -13.92 5.68
CA SER A 142 -16.44 -12.84 4.88
C SER A 142 -15.67 -11.53 5.09
N LEU A 143 -15.43 -10.80 4.00
CA LEU A 143 -14.92 -9.43 4.04
C LEU A 143 -15.99 -8.42 4.50
N GLY A 144 -17.22 -8.88 4.76
CA GLY A 144 -18.36 -8.07 5.12
C GLY A 144 -18.87 -7.29 3.92
N ASN A 145 -19.08 -5.98 4.08
CA ASN A 145 -19.64 -5.12 3.04
C ASN A 145 -18.62 -4.07 2.54
N PRO A 146 -17.46 -4.45 1.97
CA PRO A 146 -16.51 -3.49 1.43
C PRO A 146 -17.10 -2.76 0.21
N ARG A 147 -17.11 -1.43 0.25
CA ARG A 147 -17.61 -0.56 -0.83
C ARG A 147 -16.49 0.08 -1.65
N VAL A 148 -15.47 -0.70 -1.98
CA VAL A 148 -14.29 -0.23 -2.72
C VAL A 148 -14.69 0.23 -4.12
N LEU A 149 -15.53 -0.53 -4.81
CA LEU A 149 -16.05 -0.19 -6.14
C LEU A 149 -16.83 1.13 -6.13
N ASP A 150 -17.73 1.31 -5.15
CA ASP A 150 -18.51 2.55 -5.00
C ASP A 150 -17.57 3.75 -4.79
N CYS A 151 -16.52 3.58 -3.99
CA CYS A 151 -15.53 4.62 -3.73
C CYS A 151 -14.70 4.97 -4.96
N ILE A 152 -14.30 3.98 -5.76
CA ILE A 152 -13.57 4.22 -7.02
C ILE A 152 -14.48 4.95 -8.01
N GLU A 153 -15.74 4.52 -8.15
CA GLU A 153 -16.71 5.11 -9.06
C GLU A 153 -17.06 6.56 -8.66
N GLN A 154 -17.32 6.80 -7.37
CA GLN A 154 -17.54 8.15 -6.85
C GLN A 154 -16.30 9.04 -7.05
N GLY A 155 -15.10 8.51 -6.74
CA GLY A 155 -13.84 9.22 -6.96
C GLY A 155 -13.61 9.56 -8.44
N LYS A 156 -13.91 8.63 -9.35
CA LYS A 156 -13.82 8.81 -10.81
C LYS A 156 -14.74 9.96 -11.27
N LYS A 157 -15.98 9.99 -10.76
CA LYS A 157 -16.97 11.04 -11.04
C LYS A 157 -16.53 12.41 -10.49
N MET A 158 -16.25 12.50 -9.19
CA MET A 158 -15.89 13.76 -8.53
C MET A 158 -14.61 14.39 -9.11
N PHE A 159 -13.63 13.56 -9.46
CA PHE A 159 -12.38 14.03 -10.07
C PHE A 159 -12.51 14.36 -11.56
N LYS A 160 -13.64 14.03 -12.20
CA LYS A 160 -13.85 14.12 -13.65
C LYS A 160 -12.75 13.38 -14.42
N TRP A 161 -12.47 12.14 -14.00
CA TRP A 161 -11.31 11.37 -14.45
C TRP A 161 -11.21 11.26 -15.97
N ASP A 162 -12.31 10.95 -16.66
CA ASP A 162 -12.31 10.73 -18.11
C ASP A 162 -11.97 12.01 -18.89
N GLU A 163 -12.44 13.16 -18.43
CA GLU A 163 -12.09 14.47 -18.99
C GLU A 163 -10.60 14.80 -18.75
N LYS A 164 -10.12 14.58 -17.53
CA LYS A 164 -8.72 14.82 -17.15
C LYS A 164 -7.76 13.90 -17.90
N LYS A 165 -8.16 12.66 -18.16
CA LYS A 165 -7.42 11.67 -18.96
C LYS A 165 -7.26 12.14 -20.40
N LYS A 166 -8.34 12.59 -21.06
CA LYS A 166 -8.30 13.17 -22.40
C LYS A 166 -7.39 14.42 -22.44
N THR A 167 -7.54 15.30 -21.46
CA THR A 167 -6.73 16.53 -21.32
C THR A 167 -5.25 16.21 -21.11
N SER A 168 -4.92 15.22 -20.29
CA SER A 168 -3.55 14.75 -20.06
C SER A 168 -2.90 14.25 -21.33
N LYS A 169 -3.59 13.40 -22.11
CA LYS A 169 -3.09 12.91 -23.41
C LYS A 169 -2.78 14.08 -24.36
N ARG A 170 -3.67 15.08 -24.43
CA ARG A 170 -3.46 16.30 -25.23
C ARG A 170 -2.25 17.10 -24.73
N ARG A 171 -2.18 17.40 -23.44
CA ARG A 171 -1.09 18.18 -22.82
C ARG A 171 0.26 17.48 -22.89
N ARG A 172 0.29 16.14 -22.86
CA ARG A 172 1.52 15.37 -22.98
C ARG A 172 2.15 15.47 -24.37
N LYS A 173 1.33 15.58 -25.42
CA LYS A 173 1.80 15.87 -26.79
C LYS A 173 2.43 17.26 -26.91
N ILE A 174 1.95 18.23 -26.12
CA ILE A 174 2.37 19.64 -26.22
C ILE A 174 3.53 19.96 -25.27
N PHE A 175 3.46 19.53 -24.00
CA PHE A 175 4.34 20.02 -22.92
C PHE A 175 5.20 18.94 -22.25
N LYS A 176 5.14 17.67 -22.70
CA LYS A 176 5.90 16.49 -22.23
C LYS A 176 5.89 16.15 -20.71
N ARG A 177 5.39 16.99 -19.78
CA ARG A 177 5.62 16.83 -18.32
C ARG A 177 4.38 16.67 -17.39
N TYR A 178 3.14 16.75 -17.87
CA TYR A 178 1.96 16.66 -16.98
C TYR A 178 1.36 15.24 -16.90
N ARG A 179 0.97 14.80 -15.70
CA ARG A 179 0.23 13.55 -15.46
C ARG A 179 -0.75 13.72 -14.29
N TYR A 180 -1.95 13.15 -14.42
CA TYR A 180 -2.94 13.03 -13.34
C TYR A 180 -2.94 11.58 -12.82
N GLY A 181 -3.20 11.42 -11.52
CA GLY A 181 -3.36 10.12 -10.87
C GLY A 181 -4.56 10.15 -9.94
N ASN A 182 -5.36 9.09 -9.98
CA ASN A 182 -6.40 8.80 -9.00
C ASN A 182 -5.98 7.50 -8.27
N ARG A 183 -6.20 7.42 -6.96
CA ARG A 183 -5.84 6.26 -6.13
C ARG A 183 -6.86 6.07 -5.02
N CYS A 184 -7.41 4.87 -4.91
CA CYS A 184 -8.12 4.42 -3.73
C CYS A 184 -7.16 3.54 -2.89
N THR A 185 -6.80 3.98 -1.69
CA THR A 185 -6.05 3.18 -0.70
C THR A 185 -6.66 3.45 0.66
N TRP A 186 -7.35 2.47 1.22
CA TRP A 186 -7.91 2.49 2.58
C TRP A 186 -6.91 1.91 3.59
#